data_AF-A0A2G9LZZ9-F1
#
_entry.id   AF-A0A2G9LZZ9-F1
#
_cell.length_a   1.000
_cell.length_b   1.000
_cell.length_c   1.000
_cell.angle_alpha   90.00
_cell.angle_beta   90.00
_cell.angle_gamma   90.00
#
_symmetry.space_group_name_H-M   'P 1'
#
loop_
_entity.id
_entity.type
_entity.pdbx_description
1 polymer ?
#
loop_
_entity_poly.entity_id
_entity_poly.type
_entity_poly.pdbx_seq_one_letter_code
_entity_poly.pdbx_strand_id
1 'polypeptide(L)' 'ESLVSLADQAKMPGLLEAGFVVQANDEFHRISDRIRDEVGSLDSKRIEFEWGEWLKGSVKKINLEKG' A
#
# COMPACT_ATOMS: atom_id res chain seq x y z
N GLU A 1 -2.59 12.21 8.69
CA GLU A 1 -1.38 12.66 7.97
C GLU A 1 -1.08 11.68 6.86
N SER A 2 -1.02 12.17 5.63
CA SER A 2 -1.27 11.39 4.42
C SER A 2 0.04 10.93 3.75
N LEU A 3 -0.08 9.92 2.89
CA LEU A 3 0.89 9.37 1.93
C LEU A 3 1.94 10.36 1.36
N VAL A 4 1.56 11.64 1.24
CA VAL A 4 2.42 12.77 0.89
C VAL A 4 3.66 12.89 1.78
N SER A 5 3.53 12.71 3.10
CA SER A 5 4.67 12.82 4.04
C SER A 5 5.65 11.65 3.89
N LEU A 6 5.15 10.47 3.57
CA LEU A 6 5.96 9.27 3.33
C LEU A 6 6.75 9.38 2.02
N ALA A 7 6.16 9.97 0.98
CA ALA A 7 6.83 10.22 -0.28
C ALA A 7 7.97 11.25 -0.16
N ASP A 8 7.76 12.31 0.64
CA ASP A 8 8.76 13.34 0.88
C ASP A 8 10.00 12.79 1.63
N GLN A 9 9.77 11.97 2.66
CA GLN A 9 10.86 11.36 3.44
C GLN A 9 11.65 10.30 2.66
N ALA A 10 11.03 9.59 1.71
CA ALA A 10 11.68 8.52 0.96
C ALA A 10 12.64 9.03 -0.14
N LYS A 11 12.70 10.35 -0.42
CA LYS A 11 13.46 10.95 -1.55
C LYS A 11 13.31 10.18 -2.87
N MET A 12 12.16 9.55 -3.06
CA MET A 12 11.78 8.79 -4.24
C MET A 12 10.61 9.51 -4.90
N PRO A 13 10.85 10.51 -5.76
CA PRO A 13 9.77 11.23 -6.45
C PRO A 13 8.90 10.32 -7.34
N GLY A 14 9.38 9.12 -7.70
CA GLY A 14 8.60 8.09 -8.40
C GLY A 14 7.58 7.35 -7.51
N LEU A 15 7.68 7.42 -6.18
CA LEU A 15 6.63 6.89 -5.29
C LEU A 15 5.33 7.71 -5.36
N LEU A 16 5.43 8.95 -5.85
CA LEU A 16 4.32 9.83 -6.23
C LEU A 16 3.91 9.67 -7.70
N GLU A 17 4.34 8.62 -8.40
CA GLU A 17 3.65 8.23 -9.62
C GLU A 17 2.21 7.93 -9.24
N ALA A 18 1.29 8.79 -9.67
CA ALA A 18 -0.12 8.77 -9.28
C ALA A 18 -0.76 7.36 -9.38
N GLY A 19 -0.23 6.49 -10.23
CA GLY A 19 -0.64 5.08 -10.34
C GLY A 19 -0.36 4.22 -9.10
N PHE A 20 0.74 4.43 -8.37
CA PHE A 20 1.04 3.65 -7.16
C PHE A 20 0.12 4.04 -6.01
N VAL A 21 -0.13 5.34 -5.84
CA VAL A 21 -1.05 5.85 -4.80
C VAL A 21 -2.48 5.34 -5.04
N VAL A 22 -2.93 5.32 -6.28
CA VAL A 22 -4.24 4.76 -6.66
C VAL A 22 -4.28 3.25 -6.41
N GLN A 23 -3.26 2.50 -6.84
CA GLN A 23 -3.18 1.06 -6.57
C GLN A 23 -3.14 0.74 -5.08
N ALA A 24 -2.35 1.48 -4.30
CA ALA A 24 -2.26 1.30 -2.86
C ALA A 24 -3.60 1.57 -2.16
N ASN A 25 -4.39 2.54 -2.65
CA ASN A 25 -5.71 2.83 -2.11
C ASN A 25 -6.74 1.75 -2.47
N ASP A 26 -6.70 1.24 -3.71
CA ASP A 26 -7.56 0.13 -4.16
C ASP A 26 -7.25 -1.16 -3.38
N GLU A 27 -5.96 -1.48 -3.21
CA GLU A 27 -5.54 -2.66 -2.46
C GLU A 27 -5.85 -2.54 -0.97
N PHE A 28 -5.74 -1.34 -0.39
CA PHE A 28 -6.15 -1.11 1.00
C PHE A 28 -7.64 -1.41 1.21
N HIS A 29 -8.51 -0.99 0.27
CA HIS A 29 -9.93 -1.31 0.33
C HIS A 29 -10.17 -2.81 0.17
N ARG A 30 -9.48 -3.49 -0.76
CA ARG A 30 -9.59 -4.95 -0.94
C ARG A 30 -9.15 -5.74 0.28
N ILE A 31 -8.01 -5.39 0.88
CA ILE A 31 -7.51 -6.03 2.09
C ILE A 31 -8.48 -5.78 3.25
N SER A 32 -9.00 -4.56 3.39
CA SER A 32 -10.00 -4.25 4.41
C SER A 32 -11.27 -5.08 4.26
N ASP A 33 -11.78 -5.22 3.03
CA ASP A 33 -12.97 -6.04 2.75
C ASP A 33 -12.70 -7.52 3.04
N ARG A 34 -11.56 -8.04 2.60
CA ARG A 34 -11.14 -9.43 2.84
C ARG A 34 -10.96 -9.72 4.32
N ILE A 35 -10.31 -8.85 5.08
CA ILE A 35 -10.12 -9.02 6.53
C ILE A 35 -11.47 -8.97 7.25
N ARG A 36 -12.37 -8.06 6.84
CA ARG A 36 -13.73 -7.99 7.38
C ARG A 36 -14.51 -9.28 7.09
N ASP A 37 -14.37 -9.87 5.92
CA ASP A 37 -15.01 -11.13 5.55
C ASP A 37 -14.39 -12.34 6.31
N GLU A 38 -13.06 -12.41 6.41
CA GLU A 38 -12.34 -13.47 7.13
C GLU A 38 -12.61 -13.47 8.63
N VAL A 39 -12.60 -12.29 9.26
CA VAL A 39 -12.63 -12.15 10.74
C VAL A 39 -14.02 -11.75 11.22
N GLY A 40 -14.90 -11.30 10.33
CA GLY A 40 -16.21 -10.72 10.69
C GLY A 40 -16.11 -9.30 11.27
N SER A 41 -14.91 -8.73 11.33
CA SER A 41 -14.64 -7.39 11.86
C SER A 41 -13.42 -6.76 11.19
N LEU A 42 -13.37 -5.43 11.15
CA LEU A 42 -12.21 -4.71 10.64
C LEU A 42 -11.09 -4.74 11.68
N ASP A 43 -10.11 -5.62 11.49
CA ASP A 43 -8.89 -5.65 12.31
C ASP A 43 -7.83 -4.73 11.69
N SER A 44 -7.76 -3.49 12.21
CA SER A 44 -6.84 -2.48 11.68
C SER A 44 -5.37 -2.91 11.74
N LYS A 45 -4.96 -3.70 12.75
CA LYS A 45 -3.56 -4.17 12.86
C LYS A 45 -3.23 -5.14 11.75
N ARG A 46 -4.15 -6.06 11.45
CA ARG A 46 -3.96 -7.03 10.38
C ARG A 46 -4.03 -6.39 9.01
N ILE A 47 -4.92 -5.41 8.82
CA ILE A 47 -5.01 -4.62 7.59
C ILE A 47 -3.71 -3.84 7.34
N GLU A 48 -3.18 -3.12 8.34
CA GLU A 48 -1.90 -2.41 8.23
C GLU A 48 -0.74 -3.36 7.90
N PHE A 49 -0.71 -4.53 8.54
CA PHE A 49 0.33 -5.53 8.33
C PHE A 49 0.30 -6.09 6.90
N GLU A 50 -0.86 -6.58 6.44
CA GLU A 50 -1.03 -7.15 5.10
C GLU A 50 -0.77 -6.09 4.01
N TRP A 51 -1.30 -4.87 4.20
CA TRP A 51 -1.08 -3.78 3.27
C TRP A 51 0.39 -3.34 3.23
N GLY A 52 1.06 -3.28 4.38
CA GLY A 52 2.50 -2.97 4.47
C GLY A 52 3.39 -4.01 3.79
N GLU A 53 3.07 -5.30 3.94
CA GLU A 53 3.80 -6.37 3.25
C GLU A 53 3.57 -6.33 1.73
N TRP A 54 2.33 -6.07 1.30
CA TRP A 54 2.02 -5.86 -0.12
C TRP A 54 2.79 -4.66 -0.68
N LEU A 55 2.82 -3.52 0.03
CA LEU A 55 3.55 -2.33 -0.39
C LEU A 55 5.03 -2.61 -0.62
N LYS A 56 5.69 -3.34 0.30
CA LYS A 56 7.12 -3.71 0.15
C LYS A 56 7.36 -4.57 -1.10
N GLY A 57 6.45 -5.52 -1.37
CA GLY A 57 6.52 -6.37 -2.58
C GLY A 57 6.30 -5.56 -3.86
N SER A 58 5.30 -4.70 -3.87
CA SER A 58 4.95 -3.84 -5.01
C SER A 58 6.07 -2.84 -5.34
N VAL A 59 6.68 -2.20 -4.33
CA VAL A 59 7.82 -1.30 -4.54
C VAL A 59 9.01 -2.05 -5.14
N LYS A 60 9.32 -3.26 -4.66
CA LYS A 60 10.37 -4.09 -5.26
C LYS A 60 10.07 -4.43 -6.72
N LYS A 61 8.81 -4.76 -7.04
CA LYS A 61 8.39 -5.11 -8.40
C LYS A 61 8.50 -3.92 -9.36
N ILE A 62 7.99 -2.76 -8.96
CA ILE A 62 8.07 -1.51 -9.75
C ILE A 62 9.53 -1.14 -10.05
N ASN A 63 10.42 -1.32 -9.07
CA ASN A 63 11.84 -1.04 -9.23
C ASN A 63 12.53 -2.06 -10.16
N LEU A 64 12.04 -3.30 -10.22
CA LEU A 64 12.55 -4.35 -11.11
C LEU A 64 12.09 -4.15 -12.57
N GLU A 65 10.89 -3.61 -12.79
CA GLU A 65 10.32 -3.38 -14.13
C GLU A 65 10.85 -2.10 -14.80
N LYS A 66 11.54 -1.22 -14.05
CA LYS A 66 12.22 -0.02 -14.56
C LYS A 66 13.71 -0.21 -14.86
N GLY A 67 14.28 -1.39 -14.61
CA GLY A 67 15.67 -1.74 -14.92
C GLY A 67 15.79 -2.51 -16.23
#